data_AF-A8HZ62-F1
#
_entry.id   AF-A8HZ62-F1
#
_cell.length_a   1.000
_cell.length_b   1.000
_cell.length_c   1.000
_cell.angle_alpha   90.00
_cell.angle_beta   90.00
_cell.angle_gamma   90.00
#
_symmetry.space_group_name_H-M   'P 1'
#
loop_
_entity.id
_entity.type
_entity.pdbx_description
1 polymer ?
#
loop_
_entity_poly.entity_id
_entity_poly.type
_entity_poly.pdbx_seq_one_letter_code
_entity_poly.pdbx_strand_id
1 'polypeptide(L)'
;MEDSKLAELLTKACPRPSFLATTDGGPCLALSVHVLMVEAGFVLLTSEANTSSRNSKPDSKYMPQKDWNGLYLDQWIFEYTKPGKARKFTVHLSLQAASKRMFIHCSEEANPANTCVLGLQLDNYVPEPARLKTNSWEGAVLNAGKMKGLLTEYIITPLLQNAEDQHMPPEEEQEAQAAAAAGAGRGGMVGGGWAGWLTNNQAYVVAGVAAAAVAVLVVAHRSSALSRR
;
A
#
# COMPACT_ATOMS: atom_id res chain seq x y z
N MET A 1 -6.84 -10.21 23.79
CA MET A 1 -5.69 -10.91 23.17
C MET A 1 -5.31 -10.25 21.85
N GLU A 2 -6.26 -10.02 20.94
CA GLU A 2 -5.98 -9.30 19.67
C GLU A 2 -5.41 -7.89 19.88
N ASP A 3 -5.88 -7.15 20.88
CA ASP A 3 -5.39 -5.79 21.17
C ASP A 3 -3.88 -5.78 21.51
N SER A 4 -3.42 -6.74 22.32
CA SER A 4 -2.01 -6.90 22.67
C SER A 4 -1.17 -7.25 21.44
N LYS A 5 -1.68 -8.15 20.59
CA LYS A 5 -1.01 -8.53 19.34
C LYS A 5 -0.85 -7.33 18.40
N LEU A 6 -1.90 -6.52 18.23
CA LEU A 6 -1.82 -5.31 17.40
C LEU A 6 -0.81 -4.31 17.97
N ALA A 7 -0.76 -4.11 19.29
CA ALA A 7 0.21 -3.23 19.93
C ALA A 7 1.68 -3.67 19.68
N GLU A 8 1.96 -4.98 19.71
CA GLU A 8 3.28 -5.52 19.36
C GLU A 8 3.65 -5.23 17.89
N LEU A 9 2.70 -5.37 16.98
CA LEU A 9 2.91 -5.07 15.56
C LEU A 9 3.09 -3.56 15.32
N LEU A 10 2.32 -2.72 16.00
CA LEU A 10 2.48 -1.26 15.99
C LEU A 10 3.86 -0.86 16.51
N THR A 11 4.39 -1.54 17.53
CA THR A 11 5.76 -1.31 18.02
C THR A 11 6.81 -1.60 16.95
N LYS A 12 6.58 -2.62 16.11
CA LYS A 12 7.45 -2.95 14.97
C LYS A 12 7.31 -1.95 13.81
N ALA A 13 6.15 -1.31 13.67
CA ALA A 13 5.87 -0.32 12.62
C ALA A 13 6.37 1.08 13.00
N CYS A 14 6.15 1.47 14.25
CA CYS A 14 6.52 2.75 14.82
C CYS A 14 6.86 2.55 16.31
N PRO A 15 8.16 2.42 16.67
CA PRO A 15 8.56 2.12 18.05
C PRO A 15 8.16 3.19 19.08
N ARG A 16 7.88 4.42 18.65
CA ARG A 16 7.52 5.55 19.53
C ARG A 16 6.18 6.16 19.10
N PRO A 17 5.07 5.84 19.79
CA PRO A 17 3.74 6.37 19.48
C PRO A 17 3.69 7.91 19.46
N SER A 18 4.57 8.57 20.21
CA SER A 18 4.69 10.03 20.28
C SER A 18 4.95 10.69 18.93
N PHE A 19 5.52 9.97 17.96
CA PHE A 19 5.69 10.46 16.59
C PHE A 19 4.37 10.60 15.82
N LEU A 20 3.31 9.96 16.30
CA LEU A 20 1.96 10.01 15.74
C LEU A 20 0.99 10.78 16.64
N ALA A 21 1.48 11.45 17.68
CA ALA A 21 0.64 12.16 18.62
C ALA A 21 -0.03 13.37 17.96
N THR A 22 -1.24 13.16 17.43
CA THR A 22 -2.15 14.21 16.97
C THR A 22 -3.28 14.42 17.96
N THR A 23 -4.04 15.50 17.78
CA THR A 23 -5.23 15.78 18.58
C THR A 23 -6.39 14.86 18.26
N ASP A 24 -6.42 14.31 17.04
CA ASP A 24 -7.51 13.47 16.53
C ASP A 24 -7.23 11.97 16.67
N GLY A 25 -5.99 11.48 16.62
CA GLY A 25 -5.68 10.05 16.63
C GLY A 25 -5.80 9.36 15.26
N GLY A 26 -6.04 10.11 14.19
CA GLY A 26 -6.13 9.63 12.81
C GLY A 26 -4.90 8.82 12.37
N PRO A 27 -3.66 9.32 12.53
CA PRO A 27 -2.47 8.57 12.16
C PRO A 27 -2.33 7.24 12.89
N CYS A 28 -2.77 7.15 14.15
CA CYS A 28 -2.78 5.89 14.91
C CYS A 28 -3.71 4.86 14.27
N LEU A 29 -4.93 5.28 13.91
CA LEU A 29 -5.88 4.39 13.22
C LEU A 29 -5.37 4.01 11.82
N ALA A 30 -4.78 4.95 11.08
CA ALA A 30 -4.22 4.67 9.76
C ALA A 30 -3.05 3.68 9.80
N LEU A 31 -2.14 3.82 10.78
CA LEU A 31 -1.05 2.86 10.99
C LEU A 31 -1.60 1.47 11.37
N SER A 32 -2.66 1.44 12.17
CA SER A 32 -3.31 0.19 12.56
C SER A 32 -3.87 -0.56 11.34
N VAL A 33 -4.52 0.16 10.42
CA VAL A 33 -5.01 -0.41 9.16
C VAL A 33 -3.84 -0.93 8.31
N HIS A 34 -2.77 -0.14 8.16
CA HIS A 34 -1.57 -0.57 7.44
C HIS A 34 -1.01 -1.89 7.99
N VAL A 35 -0.82 -1.97 9.31
CA VAL A 35 -0.31 -3.17 9.98
C VAL A 35 -1.19 -4.39 9.73
N LEU A 36 -2.52 -4.21 9.74
CA LEU A 36 -3.48 -5.30 9.46
C LEU A 36 -3.45 -5.73 7.99
N MET A 37 -3.25 -4.81 7.04
CA MET A 37 -3.03 -5.17 5.62
C MET A 37 -1.74 -6.00 5.47
N VAL A 38 -0.65 -5.60 6.11
CA VAL A 38 0.61 -6.37 6.10
C VAL A 38 0.46 -7.73 6.78
N GLU A 39 -0.33 -7.82 7.87
CA GLU A 39 -0.67 -9.09 8.52
C GLU A 39 -1.45 -10.02 7.57
N ALA A 40 -2.36 -9.47 6.76
CA ALA A 40 -3.08 -10.20 5.70
C ALA A 40 -2.18 -10.57 4.50
N GLY A 41 -0.88 -10.27 4.57
CA GLY A 41 0.14 -10.66 3.62
C GLY A 41 0.21 -9.77 2.38
N PHE A 42 -0.29 -8.54 2.46
CA PHE A 42 0.07 -7.49 1.51
C PHE A 42 1.50 -7.01 1.77
N VAL A 43 2.21 -6.62 0.72
CA VAL A 43 3.59 -6.12 0.78
C VAL A 43 3.58 -4.67 0.35
N LEU A 44 4.01 -3.77 1.24
CA LEU A 44 4.06 -2.34 0.95
C LEU A 44 5.03 -2.06 -0.19
N LEU A 45 4.60 -1.26 -1.16
CA LEU A 45 5.48 -0.69 -2.18
C LEU A 45 6.19 0.52 -1.60
N THR A 46 7.49 0.40 -1.41
CA THR A 46 8.36 1.56 -1.14
C THR A 46 8.76 2.16 -2.48
N SER A 47 8.54 3.45 -2.68
CA SER A 47 9.01 4.15 -3.89
C SER A 47 10.54 4.14 -3.94
N GLU A 48 11.12 3.12 -4.57
CA GLU A 48 12.57 2.91 -4.71
C GLU A 48 13.20 3.85 -5.75
N ALA A 49 13.01 5.17 -5.61
CA ALA A 49 13.75 6.18 -6.38
C ALA A 49 15.02 6.67 -5.66
N ASN A 50 15.24 6.29 -4.39
CA ASN A 50 16.50 6.59 -3.68
C ASN A 50 17.35 5.33 -3.53
N THR A 51 18.00 5.04 -4.64
CA THR A 51 19.22 4.25 -4.78
C THR A 51 20.21 4.47 -3.64
N SER A 52 20.90 3.39 -3.25
CA SER A 52 22.22 3.36 -2.59
C SER A 52 22.33 3.51 -1.06
N SER A 53 21.75 2.59 -0.30
CA SER A 53 22.36 2.18 0.98
C SER A 53 22.26 0.68 1.17
N ARG A 54 23.27 -0.06 0.70
CA ARG A 54 23.37 -1.52 0.80
C ARG A 54 23.65 -2.04 2.22
N ASN A 55 23.62 -1.18 3.25
CA ASN A 55 24.04 -1.52 4.61
C ASN A 55 23.01 -1.18 5.71
N SER A 56 21.81 -0.70 5.39
CA SER A 56 20.76 -0.61 6.40
C SER A 56 20.18 -2.00 6.65
N LYS A 57 20.03 -2.37 7.93
CA LYS A 57 19.30 -3.57 8.36
C LYS A 57 17.95 -3.63 7.61
N PRO A 58 17.41 -4.84 7.32
CA PRO A 58 16.09 -4.92 6.74
C PRO A 58 15.11 -4.21 7.68
N ASP A 59 14.59 -3.09 7.22
CA ASP A 59 13.55 -2.37 7.94
C ASP A 59 12.38 -3.34 8.15
N SER A 60 11.75 -3.27 9.33
CA SER A 60 10.59 -4.09 9.66
C SER A 60 9.57 -4.01 8.53
N LYS A 61 9.04 -5.16 8.07
CA LYS A 61 8.01 -5.18 7.00
C LYS A 61 6.73 -4.41 7.33
N TYR A 62 6.54 -4.05 8.60
CA TYR A 62 5.43 -3.24 9.10
C TYR A 62 5.74 -1.75 9.09
N MET A 63 6.96 -1.35 8.72
CA MET A 63 7.34 0.05 8.68
C MET A 63 6.70 0.70 7.44
N PRO A 64 5.92 1.77 7.62
CA PRO A 64 5.32 2.48 6.50
C PRO A 64 6.39 3.23 5.69
N GLN A 65 6.00 3.69 4.50
CA GLN A 65 6.86 4.49 3.63
C GLN A 65 7.29 5.79 4.31
N LYS A 66 8.44 6.34 3.89
CA LYS A 66 8.90 7.64 4.39
C LYS A 66 7.82 8.71 4.14
N ASP A 67 7.65 9.61 5.10
CA ASP A 67 6.74 10.76 5.01
C ASP A 67 5.24 10.38 4.85
N TRP A 68 4.87 9.12 5.12
CA TRP A 68 3.48 8.65 5.08
C TRP A 68 2.52 9.48 5.96
N ASN A 69 3.04 10.01 7.08
CA ASN A 69 2.31 10.84 8.02
C ASN A 69 2.83 12.28 7.95
N GLY A 70 2.35 13.06 6.98
CA GLY A 70 2.74 14.46 6.82
C GLY A 70 2.47 15.08 5.45
N LEU A 71 2.25 14.27 4.41
CA LEU A 71 1.96 14.77 3.05
C LEU A 71 0.58 15.45 2.95
N TYR A 72 -0.43 14.85 3.58
CA TYR A 72 -1.79 15.36 3.62
C TYR A 72 -2.29 15.34 5.06
N LEU A 73 -2.87 16.44 5.53
CA LEU A 73 -3.23 16.62 6.95
C LEU A 73 -4.15 15.53 7.50
N ASP A 74 -5.14 15.10 6.72
CA ASP A 74 -6.18 14.14 7.13
C ASP A 74 -6.26 12.93 6.19
N GLN A 75 -5.20 12.66 5.42
CA GLN A 75 -5.19 11.56 4.46
C GLN A 75 -3.88 10.78 4.49
N TRP A 76 -4.00 9.46 4.37
CA TRP A 76 -2.87 8.54 4.34
C TRP A 76 -3.07 7.59 3.17
N ILE A 77 -2.06 7.44 2.33
CA ILE A 77 -2.11 6.58 1.14
C ILE A 77 -1.00 5.56 1.27
N PHE A 78 -1.34 4.30 1.08
CA PHE A 78 -0.41 3.19 1.05
C PHE A 78 -0.63 2.38 -0.23
N GLU A 79 0.44 2.03 -0.89
CA GLU A 79 0.41 1.18 -2.07
C GLU A 79 0.99 -0.18 -1.74
N TYR A 80 0.37 -1.25 -2.21
CA TYR A 80 0.75 -2.62 -1.91
C TYR A 80 0.81 -3.48 -3.15
N THR A 81 1.54 -4.58 -3.04
CA THR A 81 1.39 -5.77 -3.89
C THR A 81 0.91 -6.94 -3.04
N LYS A 82 0.40 -7.98 -3.70
CA LYS A 82 0.03 -9.24 -3.06
C LYS A 82 0.64 -10.39 -3.87
N PRO A 83 1.42 -11.29 -3.24
CA PRO A 83 1.94 -12.46 -3.96
C PRO A 83 0.82 -13.25 -4.63
N GLY A 84 1.00 -13.55 -5.92
CA GLY A 84 0.02 -14.24 -6.75
C GLY A 84 -1.01 -13.33 -7.43
N LYS A 85 -1.05 -12.03 -7.12
CA LYS A 85 -1.91 -11.06 -7.80
C LYS A 85 -1.12 -10.26 -8.83
N ALA A 86 -1.75 -9.97 -9.97
CA ALA A 86 -1.11 -9.32 -11.10
C ALA A 86 -0.80 -7.84 -10.84
N ARG A 87 -1.63 -7.18 -10.01
CA ARG A 87 -1.66 -5.72 -9.91
C ARG A 87 -1.40 -5.20 -8.51
N LYS A 88 -1.21 -3.89 -8.43
CA LYS A 88 -1.04 -3.16 -7.19
C LYS A 88 -2.38 -2.83 -6.57
N PHE A 89 -2.36 -2.62 -5.26
CA PHE A 89 -3.52 -2.20 -4.47
C PHE A 89 -3.21 -0.88 -3.78
N THR A 90 -4.10 0.09 -3.91
CA THR A 90 -4.00 1.37 -3.21
C THR A 90 -5.00 1.39 -2.07
N VAL A 91 -4.53 1.67 -0.86
CA VAL A 91 -5.36 1.92 0.31
C VAL A 91 -5.26 3.40 0.64
N HIS A 92 -6.35 4.13 0.43
CA HIS A 92 -6.49 5.52 0.75
C HIS A 92 -7.38 5.67 1.98
N LEU A 93 -6.84 6.25 3.04
CA LEU A 93 -7.57 6.57 4.25
C LEU A 93 -7.79 8.07 4.30
N SER A 94 -9.00 8.49 4.64
CA SER A 94 -9.35 9.89 4.83
C SER A 94 -10.13 10.07 6.14
N LEU A 95 -9.71 11.03 6.97
CA LEU A 95 -10.38 11.37 8.21
C LEU A 95 -11.29 12.58 8.01
N GLN A 96 -12.58 12.41 8.29
CA GLN A 96 -13.50 13.54 8.39
C GLN A 96 -13.48 14.09 9.82
N ALA A 97 -12.67 15.13 10.05
CA ALA A 97 -12.39 15.66 11.39
C ALA A 97 -13.65 16.03 12.22
N ALA A 98 -14.68 16.57 11.57
CA ALA A 98 -15.93 17.00 12.23
C ALA A 98 -16.77 15.82 12.76
N SER A 99 -16.82 14.71 12.02
CA SER A 99 -17.61 13.53 12.40
C SER A 99 -16.78 12.46 13.11
N LYS A 100 -15.45 12.63 13.13
CA LYS A 100 -14.48 11.64 13.62
C LYS A 100 -14.66 10.29 12.93
N ARG A 101 -15.02 10.29 11.65
CA ARG A 101 -15.13 9.08 10.82
C ARG A 101 -13.95 8.98 9.88
N MET A 102 -13.29 7.83 9.88
CA MET A 102 -12.27 7.48 8.90
C MET A 102 -12.90 6.63 7.80
N PHE A 103 -12.75 7.06 6.56
CA PHE A 103 -13.11 6.28 5.38
C PHE A 103 -11.86 5.62 4.81
N ILE A 104 -11.94 4.31 4.63
CA ILE A 104 -10.91 3.47 4.04
C ILE A 104 -11.41 3.10 2.66
N HIS A 105 -10.72 3.57 1.63
CA HIS A 105 -11.00 3.29 0.23
C HIS A 105 -9.86 2.44 -0.32
N CYS A 106 -10.17 1.22 -0.74
CA CYS A 106 -9.19 0.29 -1.30
C CYS A 106 -9.54 -0.01 -2.74
N SER A 107 -8.56 0.03 -3.65
CA SER A 107 -8.77 -0.25 -5.06
C SER A 107 -7.58 -1.00 -5.65
N GLU A 108 -7.84 -1.83 -6.65
CA GLU A 108 -6.81 -2.43 -7.49
C GLU A 108 -6.49 -1.56 -8.72
N GLU A 109 -5.22 -1.45 -9.06
CA GLU A 109 -4.74 -0.63 -10.19
C GLU A 109 -5.39 -1.06 -11.52
N ALA A 110 -5.94 -0.10 -12.24
CA ALA A 110 -6.60 -0.31 -13.53
C ALA A 110 -7.75 -1.37 -13.51
N ASN A 111 -8.33 -1.66 -12.35
CA ASN A 111 -9.53 -2.49 -12.20
C ASN A 111 -10.60 -1.72 -11.40
N PRO A 112 -11.36 -0.82 -12.05
CA PRO A 112 -12.33 0.03 -11.35
C PRO A 112 -13.47 -0.76 -10.69
N ALA A 113 -13.76 -1.97 -11.15
CA ALA A 113 -14.76 -2.84 -10.54
C ALA A 113 -14.29 -3.40 -9.17
N ASN A 114 -12.97 -3.48 -8.95
CA ASN A 114 -12.39 -3.96 -7.70
C ASN A 114 -12.08 -2.79 -6.76
N THR A 115 -13.14 -2.18 -6.25
CA THR A 115 -13.08 -1.09 -5.26
C THR A 115 -13.91 -1.45 -4.03
N CYS A 116 -13.36 -1.23 -2.84
CA CYS A 116 -14.00 -1.51 -1.57
C CYS A 116 -13.92 -0.29 -0.65
N VAL A 117 -14.97 -0.04 0.14
CA VAL A 117 -15.03 1.09 1.05
C VAL A 117 -15.52 0.64 2.43
N LEU A 118 -14.85 1.13 3.48
CA LEU A 118 -15.22 0.89 4.88
C LEU A 118 -15.16 2.20 5.68
N GLY A 119 -16.20 2.49 6.44
CA GLY A 119 -16.25 3.61 7.38
C GLY A 119 -16.03 3.12 8.82
N LEU A 120 -15.07 3.73 9.52
CA LEU A 120 -14.79 3.46 10.93
C LEU A 120 -15.00 4.74 11.76
N GLN A 121 -15.72 4.62 12.89
CA GLN A 121 -15.80 5.70 13.87
C GLN A 121 -14.54 5.70 14.74
N LEU A 122 -13.76 6.78 14.70
CA LEU A 122 -12.44 6.89 15.33
C LEU A 122 -12.49 6.63 16.83
N ASP A 123 -13.47 7.21 17.52
CA ASP A 123 -13.59 7.11 18.99
C ASP A 123 -13.82 5.67 19.48
N ASN A 124 -14.29 4.76 18.62
CA ASN A 124 -14.43 3.35 18.97
C ASN A 124 -13.10 2.60 19.01
N TYR A 125 -12.05 3.15 18.40
CA TYR A 125 -10.75 2.49 18.25
C TYR A 125 -9.62 3.28 18.89
N VAL A 126 -9.68 4.62 18.86
CA VAL A 126 -8.67 5.52 19.45
C VAL A 126 -9.41 6.57 20.31
N PRO A 127 -10.00 6.17 21.46
CA PRO A 127 -10.83 7.07 22.27
C PRO A 127 -10.04 8.18 22.97
N GLU A 128 -8.74 7.97 23.21
CA GLU A 128 -7.90 8.92 23.95
C GLU A 128 -6.57 9.17 23.20
N PRO A 129 -6.57 10.04 22.16
CA PRO A 129 -5.37 10.36 21.38
C PRO A 129 -4.21 10.87 22.23
N ALA A 130 -4.50 11.49 23.38
CA ALA A 130 -3.49 11.94 24.33
C ALA A 130 -2.57 10.81 24.84
N ARG A 131 -3.03 9.54 24.86
CA ARG A 131 -2.20 8.39 25.22
C ARG A 131 -1.02 8.16 24.29
N LEU A 132 -1.11 8.61 23.04
CA LEU A 132 -0.01 8.52 22.07
C LEU A 132 1.20 9.35 22.52
N LYS A 133 1.04 10.32 23.42
CA LYS A 133 2.16 11.06 24.01
C LYS A 133 2.99 10.19 24.95
N THR A 134 2.47 9.05 25.39
CA THR A 134 3.26 8.04 26.10
C THR A 134 4.14 7.28 25.12
N ASN A 135 5.27 6.74 25.60
CA ASN A 135 6.13 5.88 24.78
C ASN A 135 5.62 4.43 24.73
N SER A 136 4.32 4.19 24.91
CA SER A 136 3.70 2.86 24.92
C SER A 136 2.48 2.78 23.99
N TRP A 137 2.34 1.65 23.31
CA TRP A 137 1.16 1.32 22.50
C TRP A 137 0.01 0.72 23.31
N GLU A 138 0.24 0.40 24.58
CA GLU A 138 -0.76 -0.22 25.45
C GLU A 138 -1.97 0.70 25.63
N GLY A 139 -3.16 0.21 25.26
CA GLY A 139 -4.40 0.97 25.33
C GLY A 139 -4.51 2.14 24.35
N ALA A 140 -3.56 2.31 23.43
CA ALA A 140 -3.64 3.33 22.38
C ALA A 140 -4.70 2.98 21.31
N VAL A 141 -4.89 1.69 21.06
CA VAL A 141 -5.92 1.15 20.17
C VAL A 141 -6.78 0.15 20.93
N LEU A 142 -8.10 0.31 20.85
CA LEU A 142 -9.09 -0.59 21.41
C LEU A 142 -9.84 -1.34 20.31
N ASN A 143 -10.52 -2.42 20.68
CA ASN A 143 -11.38 -3.18 19.77
C ASN A 143 -10.65 -3.69 18.52
N ALA A 144 -9.37 -4.07 18.63
CA ALA A 144 -8.54 -4.46 17.50
C ALA A 144 -9.12 -5.69 16.76
N GLY A 145 -9.66 -6.65 17.52
CA GLY A 145 -10.31 -7.83 16.94
C GLY A 145 -11.53 -7.46 16.07
N LYS A 146 -12.33 -6.48 16.49
CA LYS A 146 -13.47 -5.98 15.70
C LYS A 146 -13.01 -5.25 14.46
N MET A 147 -12.01 -4.38 14.57
CA MET A 147 -11.41 -3.67 13.43
C MET A 147 -10.89 -4.66 12.38
N LYS A 148 -10.14 -5.68 12.83
CA LYS A 148 -9.63 -6.75 11.96
C LYS A 148 -10.75 -7.53 11.29
N GLY A 149 -11.81 -7.89 12.03
CA GLY A 149 -12.98 -8.56 11.46
C GLY A 149 -13.62 -7.74 10.34
N LEU A 150 -13.90 -6.45 10.60
CA LEU A 150 -14.49 -5.54 9.61
C LEU A 150 -13.58 -5.34 8.39
N LEU A 151 -12.28 -5.12 8.59
CA LEU A 151 -11.32 -5.01 7.48
C LEU A 151 -11.26 -6.30 6.66
N THR A 152 -11.29 -7.46 7.32
CA THR A 152 -11.26 -8.74 6.62
C THR A 152 -12.50 -8.95 5.77
N GLU A 153 -13.68 -8.67 6.33
CA GLU A 153 -14.98 -8.88 5.70
C GLU A 153 -15.25 -7.89 4.57
N TYR A 154 -15.02 -6.59 4.79
CA TYR A 154 -15.45 -5.54 3.87
C TYR A 154 -14.36 -5.00 2.96
N ILE A 155 -13.08 -5.26 3.26
CA ILE A 155 -11.95 -4.80 2.45
C ILE A 155 -11.16 -5.98 1.89
N ILE A 156 -10.47 -6.75 2.74
CA ILE A 156 -9.46 -7.71 2.29
C ILE A 156 -10.07 -8.83 1.45
N THR A 157 -11.13 -9.48 1.95
CA THR A 157 -11.77 -10.60 1.26
C THR A 157 -12.33 -10.20 -0.12
N PRO A 158 -13.21 -9.18 -0.23
CA PRO A 158 -13.73 -8.78 -1.54
C PRO A 158 -12.64 -8.27 -2.48
N LEU A 159 -11.63 -7.55 -1.96
CA LEU A 159 -10.52 -7.06 -2.76
C LEU A 159 -9.73 -8.21 -3.39
N LEU A 160 -9.47 -9.29 -2.64
CA LEU A 160 -8.74 -10.45 -3.12
C LEU A 160 -9.57 -11.37 -4.02
N GLN A 161 -10.88 -11.46 -3.79
CA GLN A 161 -11.80 -12.26 -4.61
C GLN A 161 -11.96 -11.67 -6.02
N ASN A 162 -11.96 -10.34 -6.14
CA ASN A 162 -12.10 -9.64 -7.41
C ASN A 162 -10.76 -9.27 -8.06
N ALA A 163 -9.63 -9.57 -7.40
CA ALA A 163 -8.30 -9.24 -7.88
C ALA A 163 -7.85 -10.18 -8.99
N GLU A 164 -7.23 -9.61 -10.02
CA GLU A 164 -6.67 -10.35 -11.14
C GLU A 164 -5.46 -11.17 -10.68
N ASP A 165 -5.48 -12.47 -10.95
CA ASP A 165 -4.37 -13.37 -10.62
C ASP A 165 -3.22 -13.18 -11.61
N GLN A 166 -1.99 -13.26 -11.11
CA GLN A 166 -0.83 -13.29 -11.98
C GLN A 166 -0.86 -14.61 -12.77
N HIS A 167 -1.01 -14.52 -14.10
CA HIS A 167 -0.83 -15.68 -14.96
C HIS A 167 0.64 -16.14 -14.87
N MET A 168 0.89 -17.21 -14.11
CA MET A 168 2.13 -17.95 -14.28
C MET A 168 2.08 -18.64 -15.64
N PRO A 169 3.13 -18.53 -16.47
CA PRO A 169 3.19 -19.31 -17.70
C PRO A 169 3.13 -20.81 -17.32
N PRO A 170 2.42 -21.64 -18.10
CA PRO A 170 2.28 -23.05 -17.81
C PRO A 170 3.67 -23.71 -17.68
N GLU A 171 3.82 -24.60 -16.69
CA GLU A 171 5.10 -25.25 -16.35
C GLU A 171 5.78 -25.92 -17.56
N GLU A 172 5.00 -26.39 -18.53
CA GLU A 172 5.49 -26.99 -19.78
C GLU A 172 6.38 -26.03 -20.60
N GLU A 173 6.09 -24.72 -20.60
CA GLU A 173 6.91 -23.72 -21.29
C GLU A 173 8.20 -23.41 -20.51
N GLN A 174 8.17 -23.52 -19.18
CA GLN A 174 9.35 -23.32 -18.34
C GLN A 174 10.32 -24.50 -18.45
N GLU A 175 9.82 -25.74 -18.52
CA GLU A 175 10.64 -26.91 -18.78
C GLU A 175 11.24 -26.89 -20.20
N ALA A 176 10.47 -26.46 -21.20
CA ALA A 176 10.98 -26.31 -22.57
C ALA A 176 12.08 -25.24 -22.67
N GLN A 177 11.92 -24.10 -21.97
CA GLN A 177 12.95 -23.05 -21.91
C GLN A 177 14.18 -23.49 -21.11
N ALA A 178 14.01 -24.21 -20.00
CA ALA A 178 15.11 -24.77 -19.22
C ALA A 178 15.87 -25.86 -19.99
N ALA A 179 15.16 -26.72 -20.73
CA ALA A 179 15.75 -27.73 -21.60
C ALA A 179 16.47 -27.11 -22.81
N ALA A 180 15.92 -26.04 -23.40
CA ALA A 180 16.58 -25.30 -24.48
C ALA A 180 17.87 -24.59 -24.00
N ALA A 181 17.85 -24.00 -22.80
CA ALA A 181 19.04 -23.40 -22.18
C ALA A 181 20.10 -24.44 -21.82
N ALA A 182 19.70 -25.62 -21.33
CA ALA A 182 20.61 -26.73 -21.05
C ALA A 182 21.17 -27.40 -22.32
N GLY A 183 20.40 -27.42 -23.41
CA GLY A 183 20.82 -27.98 -24.71
C GLY A 183 21.81 -27.11 -25.49
N ALA A 184 21.82 -25.79 -25.26
CA ALA A 184 22.71 -24.85 -25.95
C ALA A 184 24.17 -24.85 -25.43
N GLY A 185 24.46 -25.54 -24.31
CA GLY A 185 25.77 -25.50 -23.65
C GLY A 185 26.81 -26.52 -24.12
N ARG A 186 26.55 -27.33 -25.16
CA ARG A 186 27.38 -28.52 -25.45
C ARG A 186 28.07 -28.58 -26.81
N GLY A 187 28.18 -27.46 -27.53
CA GLY A 187 28.94 -27.40 -28.78
C GLY A 187 29.70 -26.08 -28.95
N GLY A 188 31.03 -26.12 -28.83
CA GLY A 188 31.90 -25.06 -29.37
C GLY A 188 32.82 -24.39 -28.36
N MET A 189 33.98 -25.01 -28.13
CA MET A 189 35.21 -24.30 -27.73
C MET A 189 35.65 -23.42 -28.92
N VAL A 190 36.00 -22.14 -28.72
CA VAL A 190 37.11 -21.36 -29.35
C VAL A 190 36.88 -19.84 -29.14
N GLY A 191 37.78 -19.23 -28.35
CA GLY A 191 38.33 -17.87 -28.51
C GLY A 191 37.42 -16.65 -28.73
N GLY A 192 37.41 -15.76 -27.74
CA GLY A 192 37.43 -14.31 -27.99
C GLY A 192 36.16 -13.52 -27.65
N GLY A 193 36.35 -12.43 -26.89
CA GLY A 193 35.51 -11.24 -26.98
C GLY A 193 34.42 -11.06 -25.91
N TRP A 194 34.74 -10.30 -24.86
CA TRP A 194 33.82 -9.77 -23.84
C TRP A 194 32.90 -8.64 -24.36
N ALA A 195 32.37 -8.73 -25.59
CA ALA A 195 31.72 -7.60 -26.28
C ALA A 195 30.22 -7.78 -26.62
N GLY A 196 29.58 -8.90 -26.26
CA GLY A 196 28.24 -9.24 -26.78
C GLY A 196 27.02 -8.95 -25.89
N TRP A 197 27.19 -8.55 -24.63
CA TRP A 197 26.06 -8.52 -23.66
C TRP A 197 25.26 -7.20 -23.60
N LEU A 198 25.46 -6.26 -24.53
CA LEU A 198 24.81 -4.94 -24.49
C LEU A 198 23.74 -4.69 -25.56
N THR A 199 23.39 -5.65 -26.40
CA THR A 199 22.40 -5.41 -27.47
C THR A 199 21.34 -6.50 -27.51
N ASN A 200 20.36 -6.47 -26.58
CA ASN A 200 19.04 -7.08 -26.84
C ASN A 200 17.89 -6.71 -25.88
N ASN A 201 17.89 -5.52 -25.26
CA ASN A 201 16.75 -5.08 -24.43
C ASN A 201 16.19 -3.69 -24.77
N GLN A 202 16.34 -3.19 -26.00
CA GLN A 202 15.76 -1.91 -26.45
C GLN A 202 14.70 -2.04 -27.57
N ALA A 203 13.81 -3.03 -27.50
CA ALA A 203 12.78 -3.22 -28.55
C ALA A 203 11.32 -3.26 -28.09
N TYR A 204 10.99 -2.89 -26.84
CA TYR A 204 9.59 -2.89 -26.35
C TYR A 204 9.17 -1.65 -25.56
N VAL A 205 9.59 -0.44 -25.96
CA VAL A 205 8.97 0.82 -25.49
C VAL A 205 8.83 1.83 -26.63
N VAL A 206 8.08 1.49 -27.68
CA VAL A 206 7.52 2.50 -28.60
C VAL A 206 6.18 2.00 -29.15
N ALA A 207 5.11 2.13 -28.36
CA ALA A 207 3.74 2.22 -28.85
C ALA A 207 2.80 2.49 -27.65
N GLY A 208 2.22 3.68 -27.57
CA GLY A 208 1.11 3.94 -26.65
C GLY A 208 1.19 5.21 -25.79
N VAL A 209 1.75 6.32 -26.30
CA VAL A 209 1.44 7.65 -25.76
C VAL A 209 0.79 8.47 -26.86
N ALA A 210 -0.51 8.29 -27.01
CA ALA A 210 -1.39 9.23 -27.71
C ALA A 210 -2.81 9.07 -27.16
N ALA A 211 -3.40 10.20 -26.78
CA ALA A 211 -4.82 10.41 -26.45
C ALA A 211 -5.29 10.08 -25.02
N ALA A 212 -5.17 11.06 -24.11
CA ALA A 212 -6.26 11.48 -23.22
C ALA A 212 -5.88 12.79 -22.48
N ALA A 213 -5.89 13.90 -23.21
CA ALA A 213 -5.76 15.23 -22.62
C ALA A 213 -6.95 16.09 -23.06
N VAL A 214 -8.16 15.78 -22.59
CA VAL A 214 -9.32 16.69 -22.64
C VAL A 214 -10.26 16.38 -21.46
N ALA A 215 -10.70 17.45 -20.79
CA ALA A 215 -11.88 17.55 -19.91
C ALA A 215 -11.71 17.33 -18.39
N VAL A 216 -11.08 18.29 -17.70
CA VAL A 216 -11.64 18.85 -16.44
C VAL A 216 -11.37 20.36 -16.41
N LEU A 217 -12.31 21.14 -16.94
CA LEU A 217 -12.41 22.57 -16.69
C LEU A 217 -13.88 22.86 -16.36
N VAL A 218 -14.25 22.55 -15.13
CA VAL A 218 -15.58 22.75 -14.57
C VAL A 218 -15.46 23.64 -13.34
N VAL A 219 -15.99 24.85 -13.50
CA VAL A 219 -16.68 25.63 -12.45
C VAL A 219 -15.79 26.23 -11.37
N ALA A 220 -15.14 27.34 -11.74
CA ALA A 220 -14.81 28.41 -10.80
C ALA A 220 -15.59 29.67 -11.20
N HIS A 221 -16.87 29.74 -10.83
CA HIS A 221 -17.61 31.00 -10.67
C HIS A 221 -19.02 30.72 -10.15
N ARG A 222 -19.20 30.72 -8.82
CA ARG A 222 -20.45 31.14 -8.13
C ARG A 222 -20.28 30.98 -6.62
N SER A 223 -19.73 31.98 -5.95
CA SER A 223 -19.86 32.17 -4.49
C SER A 223 -19.50 33.61 -4.12
N SER A 224 -20.25 34.58 -4.62
CA SER A 224 -20.15 35.98 -4.16
C SER A 224 -21.48 36.70 -4.31
N ALA A 225 -22.54 36.16 -3.71
CA ALA A 225 -23.76 36.91 -3.44
C ALA A 225 -24.65 36.09 -2.51
N LEU A 226 -24.49 36.25 -1.21
CA LEU A 226 -25.54 36.09 -0.18
C LEU A 226 -24.91 36.38 1.21
N SER A 227 -24.61 37.66 1.44
CA SER A 227 -24.48 38.21 2.78
C SER A 227 -24.94 39.66 2.76
N ARG A 228 -26.28 39.82 2.83
CA ARG A 228 -26.98 41.00 3.33
C ARG A 228 -28.34 40.54 3.84
N ARG A 229 -28.39 40.16 5.10
CA ARG A 229 -29.49 40.41 6.03
C ARG A 229 -28.90 40.51 7.42
#